data_AF-A0A087U0X0-F1
#
_entry.id   AF-A0A087U0X0-F1
#
_cell.length_a   1.000
_cell.length_b   1.000
_cell.length_c   1.000
_cell.angle_alpha   90.00
_cell.angle_beta   90.00
_cell.angle_gamma   90.00
#
_symmetry.space_group_name_H-M   'P 1'
#
loop_
_entity.id
_entity.type
_entity.pdbx_description
1 polymer ?
#
loop_
_entity_poly.entity_id
_entity_poly.type
_entity_poly.pdbx_seq_one_letter_code
_entity_poly.pdbx_strand_id
1 'polypeptide(L)'
;MACTGFFCSAATVFLLAICFGLPRCGFSTCESIESPFTKSCTLHKINTMAHRERTFIMIKPDGVQRGLIGKIIERFESKGFKLIAMKFMQASQELLEKHYADLAGRPFFNGLVQYMQLGPVVPMVWEGLNIVKTGRDLIGATNPMDSAPGTIRGDLCVQVGRNIIHGSDSVPSAEKEISLWFTDAELANYE
;
A
#
# COMPACT_ATOMS: atom_id res chain seq x y z
N MET A 1 -37.22 -8.07 22.30
CA MET A 1 -36.07 -7.34 21.71
C MET A 1 -35.40 -6.54 22.81
N ALA A 2 -34.32 -7.10 23.37
CA ALA A 2 -33.29 -6.42 24.17
C ALA A 2 -32.30 -7.52 24.63
N CYS A 3 -31.26 -7.79 23.83
CA CYS A 3 -30.13 -8.60 24.27
C CYS A 3 -29.09 -7.65 24.86
N THR A 4 -29.05 -7.57 26.19
CA THR A 4 -27.96 -6.94 26.94
C THR A 4 -26.80 -7.92 27.05
N GLY A 5 -25.65 -7.53 26.53
CA GLY A 5 -24.42 -8.32 26.56
C GLY A 5 -23.88 -8.49 27.99
N PHE A 6 -23.45 -9.71 28.29
CA PHE A 6 -22.59 -9.99 29.43
C PHE A 6 -21.29 -10.59 28.90
N PHE A 7 -20.21 -9.82 29.02
CA PHE A 7 -18.86 -10.33 29.08
C PHE A 7 -18.74 -11.20 30.35
N CYS A 8 -18.29 -12.44 30.23
CA CYS A 8 -17.80 -13.20 31.38
C CYS A 8 -16.49 -13.88 30.99
N SER A 9 -15.39 -13.23 31.40
CA SER A 9 -14.04 -13.78 31.33
C SER A 9 -13.89 -14.81 32.45
N ALA A 10 -13.25 -15.93 32.10
CA ALA A 10 -13.04 -17.07 32.97
C ALA A 10 -12.07 -16.74 34.11
N ALA A 11 -12.56 -16.68 35.34
CA ALA A 11 -11.74 -16.96 36.53
C ALA A 11 -12.65 -17.19 37.74
N THR A 12 -12.34 -18.24 38.50
CA THR A 12 -12.70 -18.43 39.92
C THR A 12 -14.03 -19.14 40.19
N VAL A 13 -14.05 -20.46 39.97
CA VAL A 13 -14.97 -21.38 40.68
C VAL A 13 -14.12 -22.27 41.58
N PHE A 14 -14.03 -21.92 42.85
CA PHE A 14 -13.57 -22.80 43.92
C PHE A 14 -14.42 -22.51 45.17
N LEU A 15 -14.78 -23.59 45.88
CA LEU A 15 -15.47 -23.63 47.18
C LEU A 15 -16.99 -23.37 47.19
N LEU A 16 -17.78 -24.45 47.18
CA LEU A 16 -18.45 -24.95 48.39
C LEU A 16 -19.18 -26.27 48.07
N ALA A 17 -18.75 -27.36 48.70
CA ALA A 17 -19.55 -28.56 48.86
C ALA A 17 -20.51 -28.37 50.05
N ILE A 18 -21.70 -29.01 50.03
CA ILE A 18 -22.33 -29.75 51.16
C ILE A 18 -23.78 -30.14 50.78
N CYS A 19 -24.10 -31.42 51.02
CA CYS A 19 -25.42 -32.05 51.19
C CYS A 19 -26.40 -32.11 49.99
N PHE A 20 -26.59 -33.30 49.41
CA PHE A 20 -27.73 -34.18 49.72
C PHE A 20 -27.64 -35.52 48.96
N GLY A 21 -27.75 -36.62 49.71
CA GLY A 21 -28.28 -37.96 49.34
C GLY A 21 -28.04 -38.56 47.96
N LEU A 22 -27.16 -39.56 47.88
CA LEU A 22 -27.15 -40.58 46.81
C LEU A 22 -28.40 -41.50 46.90
N PRO A 23 -28.84 -42.06 45.76
CA PRO A 23 -28.70 -43.50 45.64
C PRO A 23 -27.89 -43.90 44.39
N ARG A 24 -27.03 -44.90 44.58
CA ARG A 24 -26.25 -45.58 43.55
C ARG A 24 -27.18 -46.15 42.48
N CYS A 25 -26.95 -45.80 41.21
CA CYS A 25 -27.49 -46.53 40.08
C CYS A 25 -26.41 -46.72 39.01
N GLY A 26 -26.17 -48.00 38.67
CA GLY A 26 -25.77 -48.52 37.37
C GLY A 26 -24.57 -47.88 36.64
N PHE A 27 -23.45 -48.58 36.69
CA PHE A 27 -22.36 -48.47 35.72
C PHE A 27 -22.90 -48.83 34.31
N SER A 28 -22.94 -47.87 33.38
CA SER A 28 -23.10 -48.15 31.94
C SER A 28 -22.50 -47.01 31.12
N THR A 29 -21.38 -47.32 30.46
CA THR A 29 -20.75 -46.67 29.29
C THR A 29 -21.20 -45.24 28.94
N CYS A 30 -20.38 -44.25 29.31
CA CYS A 30 -20.43 -42.92 28.71
C CYS A 30 -19.61 -42.96 27.41
N GLU A 31 -20.29 -43.16 26.29
CA GLU A 31 -19.72 -43.00 24.95
C GLU A 31 -19.40 -41.52 24.71
N SER A 32 -18.16 -41.25 24.27
CA SER A 32 -17.66 -39.93 23.92
C SER A 32 -18.40 -39.39 22.70
N ILE A 33 -19.30 -38.43 22.92
CA ILE A 33 -19.87 -37.61 21.85
C ILE A 33 -18.80 -36.62 21.39
N GLU A 34 -18.05 -36.98 20.36
CA GLU A 34 -17.16 -36.05 19.65
C GLU A 34 -17.99 -34.99 18.92
N SER A 35 -17.75 -33.72 19.26
CA SER A 35 -18.37 -32.55 18.62
C SER A 35 -17.85 -32.38 17.19
N PRO A 36 -18.70 -32.18 16.17
CA PRO A 36 -18.28 -32.09 14.76
C PRO A 36 -17.72 -30.70 14.37
N PHE A 37 -17.20 -29.92 15.31
CA PHE A 37 -16.77 -28.54 15.08
C PHE A 37 -15.25 -28.34 14.90
N THR A 38 -14.51 -29.37 14.51
CA THR A 38 -13.17 -29.21 13.93
C THR A 38 -13.28 -29.02 12.41
N LYS A 39 -13.89 -27.92 11.98
CA LYS A 39 -13.68 -27.43 10.62
C LYS A 39 -12.29 -26.82 10.58
N SER A 40 -11.36 -27.60 10.04
CA SER A 40 -10.03 -27.21 9.56
C SER A 40 -10.07 -25.76 9.06
N CYS A 41 -9.42 -24.87 9.81
CA CYS A 41 -9.12 -23.53 9.34
C CYS A 41 -8.03 -23.69 8.28
N THR A 42 -8.44 -24.06 7.06
CA THR A 42 -7.55 -24.08 5.91
C THR A 42 -7.06 -22.66 5.75
N LEU A 43 -5.81 -22.41 6.15
CA LEU A 43 -5.08 -21.19 5.87
C LEU A 43 -5.22 -20.96 4.36
N HIS A 44 -6.14 -20.08 3.96
CA HIS A 44 -6.20 -19.62 2.58
C HIS A 44 -4.79 -19.14 2.30
N LYS A 45 -4.10 -19.77 1.35
CA LYS A 45 -2.86 -19.24 0.80
C LYS A 45 -3.23 -17.86 0.28
N ILE A 46 -3.06 -16.85 1.12
CA ILE A 46 -3.14 -15.45 0.72
C ILE A 46 -2.18 -15.37 -0.45
N ASN A 47 -2.70 -14.98 -1.60
CA ASN A 47 -1.95 -14.99 -2.85
C ASN A 47 -0.72 -14.11 -2.65
N THR A 48 0.43 -14.73 -2.36
CA THR A 48 1.66 -14.07 -1.91
C THR A 48 2.22 -13.13 -2.97
N MET A 49 1.81 -13.31 -4.23
CA MET A 49 2.14 -12.39 -5.32
C MET A 49 1.36 -11.07 -5.26
N ALA A 50 0.12 -11.07 -4.77
CA ALA A 50 -0.69 -9.84 -4.69
C ALA A 50 -0.11 -8.83 -3.69
N HIS A 51 0.53 -9.32 -2.61
CA HIS A 51 1.22 -8.46 -1.63
C HIS A 51 2.56 -7.92 -2.11
N ARG A 52 3.09 -8.43 -3.24
CA ARG A 52 4.38 -8.05 -3.80
C ARG A 52 4.27 -7.21 -5.08
N GLU A 53 3.08 -6.69 -5.38
CA GLU A 53 2.91 -5.72 -6.47
C GLU A 53 3.80 -4.51 -6.21
N ARG A 54 4.41 -3.98 -7.28
CA ARG A 54 5.29 -2.81 -7.22
C ARG A 54 4.76 -1.69 -8.11
N THR A 55 5.00 -0.45 -7.69
CA THR A 55 4.68 0.74 -8.47
C THR A 55 5.88 1.67 -8.53
N PHE A 56 6.01 2.40 -9.63
CA PHE A 56 6.98 3.48 -9.76
C PHE A 56 6.33 4.80 -9.34
N ILE A 57 7.01 5.50 -8.42
CA ILE A 57 6.61 6.83 -7.95
C ILE A 57 7.79 7.76 -8.16
N MET A 58 7.55 8.97 -8.67
CA MET A 58 8.62 9.95 -8.84
C MET A 58 8.19 11.32 -8.36
N ILE A 59 8.96 11.89 -7.43
CA ILE A 59 8.83 13.29 -7.05
C ILE A 59 9.51 14.14 -8.12
N LYS A 60 8.74 15.05 -8.70
CA LYS A 60 9.16 15.94 -9.79
C LYS A 60 10.01 17.10 -9.26
N PRO A 61 10.69 17.87 -10.12
CA PRO A 61 11.61 18.92 -9.69
C PRO A 61 10.96 19.98 -8.79
N ASP A 62 9.70 20.34 -9.04
CA ASP A 62 8.92 21.26 -8.20
C ASP A 62 8.64 20.71 -6.80
N GLY A 63 8.36 19.41 -6.67
CA GLY A 63 8.20 18.74 -5.38
C GLY A 63 9.49 18.75 -4.56
N VAL A 64 10.63 18.54 -5.23
CA VAL A 64 11.96 18.64 -4.63
C VAL A 64 12.28 20.06 -4.20
N GLN A 65 12.14 21.04 -5.10
CA GLN A 65 12.43 22.46 -4.84
C GLN A 65 11.61 23.01 -3.67
N ARG A 66 10.39 22.50 -3.46
CA ARG A 66 9.51 22.90 -2.35
C ARG A 66 9.77 22.14 -1.05
N GLY A 67 10.77 21.26 -1.00
CA GLY A 67 11.11 20.50 0.21
C GLY A 67 10.05 19.47 0.62
N LEU A 68 9.33 18.90 -0.36
CA LEU A 68 8.21 17.99 -0.09
C LEU A 68 8.61 16.50 -0.06
N ILE A 69 9.90 16.18 -0.20
CA ILE A 69 10.40 14.80 -0.28
C ILE A 69 9.95 13.97 0.92
N GLY A 70 10.31 14.40 2.13
CA GLY A 70 9.97 13.68 3.36
C GLY A 70 8.44 13.57 3.55
N LYS A 71 7.70 14.65 3.28
CA LYS A 71 6.23 14.66 3.39
C LYS A 71 5.57 13.65 2.45
N ILE A 72 6.09 13.47 1.24
CA ILE A 72 5.55 12.50 0.28
C ILE A 72 5.89 11.07 0.73
N ILE A 73 7.16 10.81 1.07
CA ILE A 73 7.61 9.50 1.53
C ILE A 73 6.80 9.04 2.76
N GLU A 74 6.63 9.93 3.74
CA GLU A 74 5.84 9.68 4.95
C GLU A 74 4.43 9.18 4.65
N ARG A 75 3.77 9.68 3.59
CA ARG A 75 2.41 9.23 3.21
C ARG A 75 2.39 7.77 2.74
N PHE A 76 3.42 7.34 2.02
CA PHE A 76 3.55 5.95 1.56
C PHE A 76 3.97 5.03 2.71
N GLU A 77 4.93 5.45 3.53
CA GLU A 77 5.39 4.68 4.71
C GLU A 77 4.26 4.50 5.73
N SER A 78 3.55 5.59 6.08
CA SER A 78 2.45 5.56 7.04
C SER A 78 1.27 4.70 6.57
N LYS A 79 1.15 4.47 5.25
CA LYS A 79 0.15 3.56 4.69
C LYS A 79 0.52 2.08 4.87
N GLY A 80 1.79 1.79 5.19
CA GLY A 80 2.34 0.45 5.34
C GLY A 80 2.96 -0.12 4.06
N PHE A 81 3.24 0.73 3.06
CA PHE A 81 3.96 0.29 1.87
C PHE A 81 5.46 0.19 2.14
N LYS A 82 6.11 -0.76 1.47
CA LYS A 82 7.54 -1.04 1.63
C LYS A 82 8.34 -0.30 0.58
N LEU A 83 9.34 0.49 0.99
CA LEU A 83 10.24 1.16 0.07
C LEU A 83 11.28 0.16 -0.45
N ILE A 84 11.32 -0.08 -1.76
CA ILE A 84 12.22 -1.06 -2.41
C ILE A 84 13.48 -0.41 -2.96
N ALA A 85 13.33 0.77 -3.56
CA ALA A 85 14.43 1.52 -4.12
C ALA A 85 14.10 3.02 -4.11
N MET A 86 15.13 3.84 -3.98
CA MET A 86 15.03 5.29 -4.09
C MET A 86 16.39 5.82 -4.52
N LYS A 87 16.40 6.84 -5.40
CA LYS A 87 17.61 7.61 -5.68
C LYS A 87 17.29 9.08 -5.89
N PHE A 88 18.31 9.92 -5.74
CA PHE A 88 18.24 11.35 -6.04
C PHE A 88 19.13 11.64 -7.25
N MET A 89 18.54 12.14 -8.34
CA MET A 89 19.29 12.32 -9.58
C MET A 89 18.75 13.45 -10.45
N GLN A 90 19.62 13.99 -11.30
CA GLN A 90 19.23 14.79 -12.45
C GLN A 90 18.95 13.86 -13.63
N ALA A 91 17.71 13.80 -14.12
CA ALA A 91 17.37 12.92 -15.25
C ALA A 91 17.89 13.49 -16.59
N SER A 92 18.45 12.62 -17.43
CA SER A 92 18.87 13.00 -18.78
C SER A 92 17.67 13.24 -19.69
N GLN A 93 17.88 14.00 -20.77
CA GLN A 93 16.83 14.22 -21.77
C GLN A 93 16.31 12.90 -22.34
N GLU A 94 17.23 12.04 -22.76
CA GLU A 94 16.92 10.74 -23.38
C GLU A 94 16.08 9.86 -22.45
N LEU A 95 16.38 9.84 -21.15
CA LEU A 95 15.62 9.09 -20.17
C LEU A 95 14.19 9.62 -20.04
N LEU A 96 14.02 10.95 -19.99
CA LEU A 96 12.71 11.60 -19.91
C LEU A 96 11.88 11.41 -21.17
N GLU A 97 12.51 11.50 -22.35
CA GLU A 97 11.85 11.25 -23.64
C GLU A 97 11.37 9.79 -23.73
N LYS A 98 12.17 8.83 -23.29
CA LYS A 98 11.76 7.41 -23.19
C LYS A 98 10.60 7.23 -22.20
N HIS A 99 10.66 7.88 -21.04
CA HIS A 99 9.61 7.79 -20.03
C HIS A 99 8.28 8.38 -20.52
N TYR A 100 8.31 9.49 -21.25
CA TYR A 100 7.12 10.15 -21.81
C TYR A 100 6.85 9.80 -23.28
N ALA A 101 7.41 8.71 -23.80
CA ALA A 101 7.31 8.34 -25.22
C ALA A 101 5.85 8.25 -25.71
N ASP A 102 4.94 7.77 -24.85
CA ASP A 102 3.51 7.64 -25.14
C ASP A 102 2.82 9.02 -25.33
N LEU A 103 3.49 10.11 -24.91
CA LEU A 103 3.03 11.49 -25.05
C LEU A 103 3.76 12.25 -26.18
N ALA A 104 4.67 11.63 -26.93
CA ALA A 104 5.50 12.31 -27.94
C ALA A 104 4.68 13.04 -29.02
N GLY A 105 3.49 12.54 -29.36
CA GLY A 105 2.57 13.18 -30.31
C GLY A 105 1.78 14.37 -29.75
N ARG A 106 1.94 14.72 -28.47
CA ARG A 106 1.18 15.79 -27.81
C ARG A 106 1.94 17.11 -27.89
N PRO A 107 1.25 18.26 -28.10
CA PRO A 107 1.90 19.56 -28.30
C PRO A 107 2.71 20.03 -27.07
N PHE A 108 2.43 19.48 -25.89
CA PHE A 108 3.12 19.83 -24.64
C PHE A 108 4.31 18.92 -24.31
N PHE A 109 4.64 17.92 -25.13
CA PHE A 109 5.70 16.95 -24.85
C PHE A 109 7.06 17.61 -24.60
N ASN A 110 7.50 18.48 -25.51
CA ASN A 110 8.77 19.19 -25.38
C ASN A 110 8.82 20.05 -24.11
N GLY A 111 7.73 20.74 -23.80
CA GLY A 111 7.62 21.53 -22.57
C GLY A 111 7.67 20.68 -21.30
N LEU A 112 7.09 19.47 -21.33
CA LEU A 112 7.15 18.51 -20.22
C LEU A 112 8.57 18.00 -19.99
N VAL A 113 9.29 17.62 -21.05
CA VAL A 113 10.69 17.16 -20.95
C VAL A 113 11.58 18.28 -20.41
N GLN A 114 11.50 19.49 -20.99
CA GLN A 114 12.28 20.64 -20.52
C GLN A 114 11.97 20.98 -19.06
N TYR A 115 10.69 20.95 -18.67
CA TYR A 115 10.27 21.15 -17.29
C TYR A 115 10.94 20.14 -16.33
N MET A 116 10.94 18.86 -16.70
CA MET A 116 11.53 17.80 -15.88
C MET A 116 13.06 17.91 -15.81
N GLN A 117 13.70 18.61 -16.74
CA GLN A 117 15.13 18.90 -16.72
C GLN A 117 15.52 20.11 -15.86
N LEU A 118 14.57 20.90 -15.35
CA LEU A 118 14.88 22.10 -14.56
C LEU A 118 15.50 21.80 -13.18
N GLY A 119 15.44 20.55 -12.72
CA GLY A 119 16.03 20.18 -11.45
C GLY A 119 15.99 18.67 -11.20
N PRO A 120 16.49 18.25 -10.02
CA PRO A 120 16.58 16.84 -9.69
C PRO A 120 15.20 16.25 -9.39
N VAL A 121 15.13 14.93 -9.54
CA VAL A 121 13.96 14.11 -9.25
C VAL A 121 14.28 13.06 -8.19
N VAL A 122 13.24 12.55 -7.54
CA VAL A 122 13.33 11.40 -6.61
C VAL A 122 12.48 10.26 -7.17
N PRO A 123 13.00 9.45 -8.09
CA PRO A 123 12.38 8.18 -8.46
C PRO A 123 12.45 7.20 -7.29
N MET A 124 11.37 6.44 -7.11
CA MET A 124 11.17 5.46 -6.06
C MET A 124 10.41 4.25 -6.59
N VAL A 125 10.68 3.10 -5.97
CA VAL A 125 9.89 1.87 -6.15
C VAL A 125 9.29 1.50 -4.82
N TRP A 126 7.97 1.36 -4.79
CA TRP A 126 7.23 0.94 -3.61
C TRP A 126 6.56 -0.41 -3.85
N GLU A 127 6.47 -1.24 -2.82
CA GLU A 127 5.85 -2.57 -2.85
C GLU A 127 4.69 -2.66 -1.85
N GLY A 128 3.61 -3.31 -2.25
CA GLY A 128 2.47 -3.58 -1.38
C GLY A 128 1.24 -4.09 -2.13
N LEU A 129 0.18 -4.42 -1.37
CA LEU A 129 -1.07 -4.94 -1.94
C LEU A 129 -1.80 -3.88 -2.77
N ASN A 130 -2.03 -4.16 -4.06
CA ASN A 130 -2.71 -3.26 -5.01
C ASN A 130 -2.11 -1.83 -4.99
N ILE A 131 -0.79 -1.73 -4.83
CA ILE A 131 -0.09 -0.46 -4.63
C ILE A 131 -0.16 0.46 -5.85
N VAL A 132 -0.29 -0.07 -7.07
CA VAL A 132 -0.45 0.77 -8.27
C VAL A 132 -1.74 1.56 -8.15
N LYS A 133 -2.86 0.89 -7.88
CA LYS A 133 -4.16 1.55 -7.71
C LYS A 133 -4.17 2.45 -6.48
N THR A 134 -3.79 1.93 -5.33
CA THR A 134 -3.89 2.66 -4.06
C THR A 134 -2.88 3.81 -3.96
N GLY A 135 -1.73 3.70 -4.63
CA GLY A 135 -0.77 4.78 -4.80
C GLY A 135 -1.35 5.93 -5.65
N ARG A 136 -2.11 5.61 -6.71
CA ARG A 136 -2.86 6.63 -7.48
C ARG A 136 -3.94 7.30 -6.65
N ASP A 137 -4.66 6.53 -5.85
CA ASP A 137 -5.67 7.07 -4.91
C ASP A 137 -5.03 8.02 -3.88
N LEU A 138 -3.83 7.68 -3.37
CA LEU A 138 -3.07 8.53 -2.44
C LEU A 138 -2.53 9.81 -3.10
N ILE A 139 -2.09 9.71 -4.36
CA ILE A 139 -1.59 10.85 -5.14
C ILE A 139 -2.71 11.87 -5.42
N GLY A 140 -3.88 11.40 -5.81
CA GLY A 140 -5.00 12.23 -6.27
C GLY A 140 -5.02 12.44 -7.80
N ALA A 141 -6.03 13.17 -8.26
CA ALA A 141 -6.27 13.43 -9.68
C ALA A 141 -5.09 14.16 -10.37
N THR A 142 -4.98 14.07 -11.70
CA THR A 142 -3.91 14.76 -12.45
C THR A 142 -3.94 16.27 -12.27
N ASN A 143 -5.15 16.83 -12.28
CA ASN A 143 -5.42 18.21 -11.95
C ASN A 143 -5.62 18.35 -10.42
N PRO A 144 -4.80 19.15 -9.72
CA PRO A 144 -4.95 19.39 -8.30
C PRO A 144 -6.33 19.90 -7.88
N MET A 145 -6.99 20.69 -8.74
CA MET A 145 -8.34 21.22 -8.46
C MET A 145 -9.41 20.13 -8.37
N ASP A 146 -9.17 18.99 -9.02
CA ASP A 146 -10.07 17.82 -8.99
C ASP A 146 -9.62 16.78 -7.94
N SER A 147 -8.57 17.09 -7.17
CA SER A 147 -8.03 16.19 -6.15
C SER A 147 -8.71 16.44 -4.81
N ALA A 148 -9.17 15.36 -4.17
CA ALA A 148 -9.81 15.46 -2.86
C ALA A 148 -8.81 15.91 -1.77
N PRO A 149 -9.26 16.66 -0.74
CA PRO A 149 -8.46 16.91 0.46
C PRO A 149 -7.95 15.60 1.08
N GLY A 150 -6.71 15.60 1.57
CA GLY A 150 -6.01 14.43 2.09
C GLY A 150 -5.19 13.67 1.04
N THR A 151 -5.38 13.93 -0.25
CA THR A 151 -4.48 13.42 -1.30
C THR A 151 -3.24 14.31 -1.43
N ILE A 152 -2.13 13.75 -1.93
CA ILE A 152 -0.87 14.49 -2.07
C ILE A 152 -1.07 15.75 -2.93
N ARG A 153 -1.76 15.64 -4.06
CA ARG A 153 -2.01 16.79 -4.94
C ARG A 153 -3.05 17.75 -4.39
N GLY A 154 -4.11 17.24 -3.75
CA GLY A 154 -5.12 18.10 -3.11
C GLY A 154 -4.54 18.95 -1.99
N ASP A 155 -3.64 18.38 -1.19
CA ASP A 155 -3.03 19.07 -0.04
C ASP A 155 -1.86 19.99 -0.46
N LEU A 156 -1.11 19.61 -1.49
CA LEU A 156 0.20 20.19 -1.77
C LEU A 156 0.33 20.86 -3.14
N CYS A 157 -0.67 20.83 -4.01
CA CYS A 157 -0.59 21.43 -5.36
C CYS A 157 -1.72 22.41 -5.63
N VAL A 158 -1.50 23.28 -6.62
CA VAL A 158 -2.51 24.26 -7.06
C VAL A 158 -2.82 24.12 -8.56
N GLN A 159 -1.81 23.90 -9.40
CA GLN A 159 -1.94 23.90 -10.86
C GLN A 159 -1.45 22.60 -11.50
N VAL A 160 -2.09 22.20 -12.61
CA VAL A 160 -1.78 20.94 -13.32
C VAL A 160 -0.33 20.85 -13.82
N GLY A 161 0.26 21.98 -14.25
CA GLY A 161 1.66 22.02 -14.73
C GLY A 161 2.71 21.89 -13.63
N ARG A 162 2.31 21.93 -12.35
CA ARG A 162 3.17 21.81 -11.16
C ARG A 162 2.50 20.92 -10.12
N ASN A 163 2.24 19.68 -10.51
CA ASN A 163 1.53 18.68 -9.71
C ASN A 163 2.45 17.73 -8.93
N ILE A 164 3.71 18.13 -8.71
CA ILE A 164 4.77 17.61 -7.81
C ILE A 164 5.17 16.14 -7.86
N ILE A 165 4.33 15.23 -8.35
CA ILE A 165 4.52 13.79 -8.24
C ILE A 165 3.94 13.07 -9.45
N HIS A 166 4.59 11.98 -9.84
CA HIS A 166 4.14 10.98 -10.80
C HIS A 166 3.94 9.63 -10.10
N GLY A 167 3.00 8.83 -10.59
CA GLY A 167 2.85 7.44 -10.19
C GLY A 167 2.25 6.63 -11.33
N SER A 168 2.73 5.39 -11.49
CA SER A 168 2.28 4.47 -12.53
C SER A 168 0.76 4.32 -12.54
N ASP A 169 0.15 4.24 -13.71
CA ASP A 169 -1.31 4.19 -13.90
C ASP A 169 -1.88 2.77 -14.01
N SER A 170 -1.02 1.79 -14.30
CA SER A 170 -1.36 0.38 -14.46
C SER A 170 -0.15 -0.49 -14.10
N VAL A 171 -0.39 -1.77 -13.82
CA VAL A 171 0.68 -2.74 -13.52
C VAL A 171 1.68 -2.86 -14.69
N PRO A 172 1.25 -2.97 -15.96
CA PRO A 172 2.20 -2.97 -17.09
C PRO A 172 3.03 -1.69 -17.19
N SER A 173 2.41 -0.52 -16.95
CA SER A 173 3.15 0.75 -16.92
C SER A 173 4.17 0.77 -15.79
N ALA A 174 3.82 0.26 -14.61
CA ALA A 174 4.73 0.17 -13.48
C ALA A 174 5.96 -0.70 -13.80
N GLU A 175 5.77 -1.87 -14.40
CA GLU A 175 6.88 -2.75 -14.80
C GLU A 175 7.82 -2.08 -15.80
N LYS A 176 7.26 -1.41 -16.83
CA LYS A 176 8.02 -0.64 -17.83
C LYS A 176 8.79 0.51 -17.18
N GLU A 177 8.14 1.26 -16.31
CA GLU A 177 8.75 2.41 -15.62
C GLU A 177 9.85 1.96 -14.65
N ILE A 178 9.62 0.94 -13.82
CA ILE A 178 10.63 0.40 -12.90
C ILE A 178 11.88 -0.03 -13.69
N SER A 179 11.69 -0.80 -14.75
CA SER A 179 12.80 -1.31 -15.59
C SER A 179 13.55 -0.20 -16.35
N LEU A 180 12.89 0.91 -16.65
CA LEU A 180 13.51 2.06 -17.29
C LEU A 180 14.35 2.88 -16.31
N TRP A 181 13.87 3.03 -15.07
CA TRP A 181 14.48 3.91 -14.08
C TRP A 181 15.46 3.22 -13.15
N PHE A 182 15.35 1.91 -12.94
CA PHE A 182 16.16 1.14 -12.01
C PHE A 182 16.68 -0.15 -12.66
N THR A 183 17.90 -0.52 -12.27
CA THR A 183 18.49 -1.83 -12.51
C THR A 183 18.10 -2.79 -11.39
N ASP A 184 18.13 -4.10 -11.66
CA ASP A 184 17.79 -5.12 -10.67
C ASP A 184 18.67 -5.04 -9.40
N ALA A 185 19.93 -4.60 -9.54
CA ALA A 185 20.85 -4.43 -8.43
C ALA A 185 20.49 -3.26 -7.50
N GLU A 186 19.71 -2.28 -7.97
CA GLU A 186 19.23 -1.16 -7.15
C GLU A 186 17.97 -1.54 -6.34
N LEU A 187 17.34 -2.70 -6.61
CA LEU A 187 16.10 -3.12 -5.96
C LEU A 187 16.41 -3.96 -4.72
N ALA A 188 16.11 -3.44 -3.53
CA ALA A 188 16.29 -4.18 -2.29
C ALA A 188 15.22 -5.28 -2.13
N ASN A 189 15.59 -6.37 -1.46
CA ASN A 189 14.66 -7.41 -1.03
C ASN A 189 14.86 -7.65 0.47
N TYR A 190 13.84 -7.33 1.27
CA TYR A 190 13.85 -7.46 2.72
C TYR A 190 12.43 -7.71 3.25
N GLU A 191 12.37 -8.20 4.50
CA GLU A 191 11.15 -8.48 5.27
C GLU A 191 11.05 -7.58 6.50
#